data_AF-T0Q8M7-F1
#
_entry.id   AF-T0Q8M7-F1
#
_cell.length_a   1.000
_cell.length_b   1.000
_cell.length_c   1.000
_cell.angle_alpha   90.00
_cell.angle_beta   90.00
_cell.angle_gamma   90.00
#
_symmetry.space_group_name_H-M   'P 1'
#
loop_
_entity.id
_entity.type
_entity.pdbx_description
1 polymer ?
#
loop_
_entity_poly.entity_id
_entity_poly.type
_entity_poly.pdbx_seq_one_letter_code
_entity_poly.pdbx_strand_id
1 'polypeptide(L)'
;MATPSLWANPVVRLLLLATLDDNSPLHHLRGHTDILRGIVEHLRVLWRSQLLQNERGYVKMGDIGLLPDDADRDEVLRHNSLLVDFPPPLAQLVDGEAQPKPYYVNMMPFIIGQARTTLPPECRRYIPLLNLCQGSHKIGSIGYLTIHEGIVEANTSQRRPGLHVEAPNGSKLVSKVGAGQSHSEWQEIRWGRGWFHTNRLIGGIYMASTVASSCGVWNTVVADENDIVGALGEVDVLHGVLDPDRDGYYEPQANELYWITDRTPHESLPVATTQFRQYFRFVTSNVSHWFAEHSTPNPLGIQPTATIVYGNKFTGSLRTEVPLPDQHKKSCSVM
;
A
#
# COMPACT_ATOMS: atom_id res chain seq x y z
N MET A 1 19.64 13.82 -7.06
CA MET A 1 18.32 13.81 -7.72
C MET A 1 17.78 15.24 -7.70
N ALA A 2 17.06 15.70 -8.73
CA ALA A 2 16.43 17.03 -8.66
C ALA A 2 15.37 17.01 -7.56
N THR A 3 15.38 17.98 -6.64
CA THR A 3 14.30 18.16 -5.67
C THR A 3 12.97 18.20 -6.41
N PRO A 4 11.97 17.38 -6.04
CA PRO A 4 10.67 17.38 -6.70
C PRO A 4 10.12 18.80 -6.71
N SER A 5 9.78 19.31 -7.89
CA SER A 5 9.20 20.65 -8.02
C SER A 5 7.95 20.73 -7.15
N LEU A 6 7.83 21.79 -6.35
CA LEU A 6 6.63 22.04 -5.55
C LEU A 6 5.37 22.18 -6.43
N TRP A 7 5.53 22.42 -7.73
CA TRP A 7 4.44 22.38 -8.71
C TRP A 7 3.79 21.00 -8.86
N ALA A 8 4.50 19.92 -8.52
CA ALA A 8 3.95 18.57 -8.49
C ALA A 8 2.95 18.39 -7.33
N ASN A 9 2.96 19.28 -6.34
CA ASN A 9 1.99 19.25 -5.25
C ASN A 9 0.63 19.75 -5.73
N PRO A 10 -0.44 18.92 -5.67
CA PRO A 10 -1.74 19.29 -6.20
C PRO A 10 -2.36 20.49 -5.50
N VAL A 11 -2.11 20.67 -4.19
CA VAL A 11 -2.65 21.81 -3.42
C VAL A 11 -1.96 23.11 -3.82
N VAL A 12 -0.64 23.10 -3.97
CA VAL A 12 0.11 24.29 -4.43
C VAL A 12 -0.29 24.65 -5.85
N ARG A 13 -0.43 23.66 -6.73
CA ARG A 13 -0.90 23.88 -8.11
C ARG A 13 -2.31 24.48 -8.13
N LEU A 14 -3.24 23.94 -7.35
CA LEU A 14 -4.60 24.48 -7.25
C LEU A 14 -4.61 25.90 -6.69
N LEU A 15 -3.85 26.17 -5.62
CA LEU A 15 -3.70 27.51 -5.05
C LEU A 15 -3.25 28.53 -6.11
N LEU A 16 -2.21 28.19 -6.88
CA LEU A 16 -1.65 29.08 -7.89
C LEU A 16 -2.60 29.26 -9.08
N LEU A 17 -3.19 28.19 -9.61
CA LEU A 17 -4.18 28.27 -10.69
C LEU A 17 -5.41 29.10 -10.28
N ALA A 18 -5.85 28.96 -9.04
CA ALA A 18 -6.97 29.71 -8.49
C ALA A 18 -6.67 31.21 -8.32
N THR A 19 -5.40 31.64 -8.33
CA THR A 19 -5.07 33.08 -8.42
C THR A 19 -5.24 33.63 -9.83
N LEU A 20 -5.27 32.77 -10.85
CA LEU A 20 -5.41 33.13 -12.26
C LEU A 20 -6.86 33.08 -12.75
N ASP A 21 -7.77 32.47 -11.99
CA ASP A 21 -9.21 32.44 -12.28
C ASP A 21 -9.91 33.64 -11.63
N ASP A 22 -10.42 34.59 -12.42
CA ASP A 22 -11.12 35.77 -11.92
C ASP A 22 -12.41 35.45 -11.14
N ASN A 23 -12.96 34.24 -11.28
CA ASN A 23 -14.14 33.80 -10.50
C ASN A 23 -13.77 33.19 -9.15
N SER A 24 -12.50 32.87 -8.93
CA SER A 24 -12.02 32.31 -7.68
C SER A 24 -11.79 33.43 -6.65
N PRO A 25 -12.19 33.28 -5.38
CA PRO A 25 -11.84 34.26 -4.35
C PRO A 25 -10.32 34.43 -4.17
N LEU A 26 -9.52 33.46 -4.61
CA LEU A 26 -8.06 33.52 -4.56
C LEU A 26 -7.44 34.44 -5.63
N HIS A 27 -8.22 34.93 -6.60
CA HIS A 27 -7.71 35.91 -7.59
C HIS A 27 -7.20 37.20 -6.92
N HIS A 28 -7.72 37.54 -5.75
CA HIS A 28 -7.24 38.66 -4.94
C HIS A 28 -5.79 38.49 -4.46
N LEU A 29 -5.23 37.28 -4.49
CA LEU A 29 -3.83 37.00 -4.17
C LEU A 29 -2.91 37.14 -5.40
N ARG A 30 -3.45 37.43 -6.58
CA ARG A 30 -2.65 37.63 -7.80
C ARG A 30 -1.66 38.78 -7.59
N GLY A 31 -0.37 38.50 -7.79
CA GLY A 31 0.72 39.47 -7.56
C GLY A 31 1.21 39.56 -6.12
N HIS A 32 0.48 39.01 -5.13
CA HIS A 32 0.87 38.99 -3.72
C HIS A 32 1.81 37.80 -3.41
N THR A 33 2.99 37.82 -4.02
CA THR A 33 3.95 36.70 -3.99
C THR A 33 4.47 36.38 -2.59
N ASP A 34 4.59 37.38 -1.74
CA ASP A 34 4.96 37.27 -0.33
C ASP A 34 3.90 36.52 0.50
N ILE A 35 2.63 36.88 0.33
CA ILE A 35 1.51 36.21 1.00
C ILE A 35 1.39 34.76 0.53
N LEU A 36 1.43 34.53 -0.79
CA LEU A 36 1.39 33.19 -1.37
C LEU A 36 2.54 32.32 -0.86
N ARG A 37 3.75 32.89 -0.77
CA ARG A 37 4.91 32.20 -0.18
C ARG A 37 4.68 31.86 1.29
N GLY A 38 4.13 32.77 2.07
CA GLY A 38 3.79 32.55 3.47
C GLY A 38 2.80 31.40 3.67
N ILE A 39 1.73 31.36 2.86
CA ILE A 39 0.74 30.28 2.86
C ILE A 39 1.40 28.94 2.52
N VAL A 40 2.17 28.90 1.44
CA VAL A 40 2.83 27.67 0.99
C VAL A 40 3.85 27.17 2.02
N GLU A 41 4.64 28.04 2.62
CA GLU A 41 5.60 27.64 3.65
C GLU A 41 4.90 27.11 4.91
N HIS A 42 3.79 27.74 5.31
CA HIS A 42 2.98 27.24 6.41
C HIS A 42 2.42 25.84 6.13
N LEU A 43 1.88 25.61 4.92
CA LEU A 43 1.42 24.28 4.49
C LEU A 43 2.55 23.25 4.50
N ARG A 44 3.75 23.60 4.03
CA ARG A 44 4.92 22.71 4.07
C ARG A 44 5.29 22.30 5.48
N VAL A 45 5.26 23.23 6.44
CA VAL A 45 5.50 22.92 7.86
C VAL A 45 4.45 21.96 8.39
N LEU A 46 3.17 22.20 8.09
CA LEU A 46 2.08 21.31 8.49
C LEU A 46 2.20 19.92 7.87
N TRP A 47 2.52 19.82 6.58
CA TRP A 47 2.70 18.52 5.92
C TRP A 47 3.92 17.77 6.44
N ARG A 48 5.03 18.46 6.72
CA ARG A 48 6.23 17.84 7.32
C ARG A 48 5.98 17.31 8.72
N SER A 49 5.17 17.99 9.53
CA SER A 49 4.89 17.52 10.89
C SER A 49 4.14 16.19 10.92
N GLN A 50 3.58 15.75 9.78
CA GLN A 50 2.89 14.47 9.64
C GLN A 50 3.81 13.29 9.36
N LEU A 51 5.11 13.54 9.15
CA LEU A 51 6.10 12.51 8.88
C LEU A 51 6.78 12.08 10.18
N LEU A 52 6.55 10.83 10.59
CA LEU A 52 7.18 10.24 11.76
C LEU A 52 8.60 9.79 11.41
N GLN A 53 9.56 10.71 11.58
CA GLN A 53 10.96 10.49 11.20
C GLN A 53 11.68 9.44 12.04
N ASN A 54 11.16 9.11 13.22
CA ASN A 54 11.74 8.10 14.10
C ASN A 54 11.18 6.69 13.81
N GLU A 55 10.24 6.57 12.85
CA GLU A 55 9.65 5.29 12.47
C GLU A 55 10.15 4.82 11.12
N ARG A 56 10.45 3.53 11.04
CA ARG A 56 10.90 2.88 9.81
C ARG A 56 9.69 2.52 8.95
N GLY A 57 9.59 3.14 7.76
CA GLY A 57 8.54 2.86 6.80
C GLY A 57 8.79 1.57 6.00
N TYR A 58 10.04 1.27 5.66
CA TYR A 58 10.36 0.10 4.85
C TYR A 58 11.59 -0.67 5.33
N VAL A 59 11.63 -1.96 4.97
CA VAL A 59 12.75 -2.87 5.23
C VAL A 59 13.03 -3.73 4.00
N LYS A 60 14.30 -3.86 3.61
CA LYS A 60 14.74 -4.87 2.63
C LYS A 60 14.88 -6.21 3.32
N MET A 61 14.38 -7.27 2.70
CA MET A 61 14.23 -8.56 3.40
C MET A 61 15.54 -9.33 3.62
N GLY A 62 16.65 -8.97 2.96
CA GLY A 62 17.93 -9.66 3.16
C GLY A 62 18.69 -9.25 4.43
N ASP A 63 18.19 -8.25 5.18
CA ASP A 63 18.91 -7.63 6.29
C ASP A 63 18.32 -7.92 7.68
N ILE A 64 17.27 -8.75 7.77
CA ILE A 64 16.53 -8.98 9.04
C ILE A 64 17.41 -9.65 10.12
N GLY A 65 18.44 -10.40 9.72
CA GLY A 65 19.31 -11.15 10.65
C GLY A 65 20.52 -10.39 11.19
N LEU A 66 20.79 -9.16 10.75
CA LEU A 66 22.06 -8.44 11.03
C LEU A 66 21.91 -7.13 11.81
N LEU A 67 20.69 -6.76 12.20
CA LEU A 67 20.48 -5.51 12.91
C LEU A 67 20.76 -5.73 14.42
N PRO A 68 21.76 -5.06 15.01
CA PRO A 68 21.91 -5.02 16.47
C PRO A 68 20.69 -4.31 17.09
N ASP A 69 20.32 -4.66 18.33
CA ASP A 69 19.13 -4.11 19.03
C ASP A 69 19.10 -2.57 19.10
N ASP A 70 20.24 -1.93 18.88
CA ASP A 70 20.47 -0.47 18.94
C ASP A 70 20.81 0.16 17.57
N ALA A 71 20.52 -0.51 16.44
CA ALA A 71 20.89 0.00 15.12
C ALA A 71 20.26 1.38 14.82
N ASP A 72 21.12 2.38 14.59
CA ASP A 72 20.72 3.74 14.24
C ASP A 72 19.99 3.76 12.88
N ARG A 73 18.93 4.58 12.75
CA ARG A 73 18.24 4.81 11.46
C ARG A 73 19.21 5.33 10.40
N ASP A 74 20.19 6.13 10.82
CA ASP A 74 21.19 6.77 9.97
C ASP A 74 22.38 5.85 9.65
N GLU A 75 22.46 4.67 10.28
CA GLU A 75 23.42 3.67 9.85
C GLU A 75 23.07 3.27 8.42
N VAL A 76 23.93 3.64 7.48
CA VAL A 76 23.81 3.26 6.07
C VAL A 76 23.83 1.75 6.05
N LEU A 77 22.64 1.12 6.10
CA LEU A 77 22.65 -0.33 6.14
C LEU A 77 23.29 -0.75 4.82
N ARG A 78 24.35 -1.54 4.91
CA ARG A 78 25.01 -2.12 3.75
C ARG A 78 24.11 -3.26 3.30
N HIS A 79 22.97 -2.89 2.72
CA HIS A 79 21.81 -3.76 2.60
C HIS A 79 22.04 -4.82 1.53
N ASN A 80 21.87 -6.09 1.88
CA ASN A 80 21.74 -7.16 0.90
C ASN A 80 20.27 -7.26 0.51
N SER A 81 19.95 -6.96 -0.74
CA SER A 81 18.61 -7.20 -1.28
C SER A 81 18.31 -8.70 -1.34
N LEU A 82 17.16 -9.14 -0.81
CA LEU A 82 16.69 -10.50 -1.02
C LEU A 82 16.02 -10.58 -2.40
N LEU A 83 16.72 -11.17 -3.35
CA LEU A 83 16.16 -11.49 -4.65
C LEU A 83 15.33 -12.78 -4.58
N VAL A 84 14.16 -12.78 -5.21
CA VAL A 84 13.20 -13.89 -5.18
C VAL A 84 12.86 -14.38 -6.57
N ASP A 85 12.70 -15.69 -6.72
CA ASP A 85 12.29 -16.28 -7.98
C ASP A 85 10.77 -16.24 -8.13
N PHE A 86 10.28 -15.40 -9.03
CA PHE A 86 8.88 -15.45 -9.42
C PHE A 86 8.57 -16.77 -10.14
N PRO A 87 7.40 -17.39 -9.89
CA PRO A 87 7.00 -18.54 -10.67
C PRO A 87 6.83 -18.14 -12.15
N PRO A 88 7.11 -19.06 -13.09
CA PRO A 88 6.82 -18.81 -14.51
C PRO A 88 5.36 -18.35 -14.68
N PRO A 89 5.08 -17.34 -15.52
CA PRO A 89 3.71 -16.92 -15.81
C PRO A 89 2.84 -18.09 -16.26
N LEU A 90 1.53 -18.00 -16.03
CA LEU A 90 0.62 -18.95 -16.67
C LEU A 90 0.75 -18.81 -18.18
N ALA A 91 0.69 -19.91 -18.92
CA ALA A 91 0.72 -19.87 -20.37
C ALA A 91 -0.70 -20.03 -20.94
N GLN A 92 -0.94 -19.40 -22.08
CA GLN A 92 -2.07 -19.65 -22.96
C GLN A 92 -1.57 -19.83 -24.39
N LEU A 93 -2.30 -20.61 -25.19
CA LEU A 93 -2.01 -20.74 -26.62
C LEU A 93 -2.75 -19.64 -27.37
N VAL A 94 -2.01 -18.81 -28.10
CA VAL A 94 -2.53 -17.80 -29.02
C VAL A 94 -1.90 -18.10 -30.38
N ASP A 95 -2.72 -18.41 -31.38
CA ASP A 95 -2.27 -18.78 -32.73
C ASP A 95 -1.24 -19.92 -32.78
N GLY A 96 -1.34 -20.86 -31.84
CA GLY A 96 -0.43 -22.01 -31.74
C GLY A 96 0.86 -21.73 -30.97
N GLU A 97 1.09 -20.50 -30.52
CA GLU A 97 2.26 -20.11 -29.72
C GLU A 97 1.90 -19.96 -28.25
N ALA A 98 2.79 -20.42 -27.36
CA ALA A 98 2.63 -20.25 -25.93
C ALA A 98 2.99 -18.82 -25.53
N GLN A 99 2.02 -18.07 -25.02
CA GLN A 99 2.17 -16.71 -24.55
C GLN A 99 1.81 -16.59 -23.07
N PRO A 100 2.40 -15.63 -22.32
CA PRO A 100 1.99 -15.33 -20.96
C PRO A 100 0.51 -14.95 -20.90
N LYS A 101 -0.25 -15.65 -20.05
CA LYS A 101 -1.65 -15.39 -19.75
C LYS A 101 -1.73 -14.38 -18.62
N PRO A 102 -2.39 -13.21 -18.81
CA PRO A 102 -2.65 -12.28 -17.73
C PRO A 102 -3.40 -12.96 -16.57
N TYR A 103 -3.01 -12.63 -15.34
CA TYR A 103 -3.59 -13.21 -14.15
C TYR A 103 -3.71 -12.17 -13.04
N TYR A 104 -4.90 -12.06 -12.46
CA TYR A 104 -5.19 -11.05 -11.45
C TYR A 104 -5.97 -11.62 -10.29
N VAL A 105 -5.41 -11.49 -9.08
CA VAL A 105 -6.14 -11.61 -7.82
C VAL A 105 -5.78 -10.41 -6.96
N ASN A 106 -6.76 -9.85 -6.25
CA ASN A 106 -6.52 -8.72 -5.36
C ASN A 106 -7.07 -9.00 -3.98
N MET A 107 -6.22 -8.87 -2.95
CA MET A 107 -6.62 -9.06 -1.56
C MET A 107 -7.36 -10.38 -1.30
N MET A 108 -6.98 -11.48 -1.97
CA MET A 108 -7.62 -12.79 -1.79
C MET A 108 -7.28 -13.35 -0.40
N PRO A 109 -8.28 -13.65 0.46
CA PRO A 109 -8.03 -14.16 1.80
C PRO A 109 -7.51 -15.61 1.74
N PHE A 110 -6.55 -15.95 2.59
CA PHE A 110 -6.05 -17.32 2.79
C PHE A 110 -5.53 -17.48 4.22
N ILE A 111 -5.35 -18.73 4.67
CA ILE A 111 -4.83 -18.99 6.01
C ILE A 111 -3.29 -19.01 5.96
N ILE A 112 -2.66 -18.11 6.71
CA ILE A 112 -1.20 -18.01 6.76
C ILE A 112 -0.62 -19.29 7.39
N GLY A 113 0.41 -19.86 6.76
CA GLY A 113 0.97 -21.16 7.11
C GLY A 113 0.22 -22.36 6.51
N GLN A 114 -0.93 -22.14 5.86
CA GLN A 114 -1.73 -23.19 5.22
C GLN A 114 -2.03 -22.86 3.74
N ALA A 115 -1.16 -22.09 3.09
CA ALA A 115 -1.35 -21.66 1.70
C ALA A 115 -1.53 -22.84 0.72
N ARG A 116 -0.91 -24.00 0.98
CA ARG A 116 -1.03 -25.19 0.14
C ARG A 116 -2.47 -25.74 0.05
N THR A 117 -3.23 -25.65 1.14
CA THR A 117 -4.62 -26.15 1.21
C THR A 117 -5.65 -25.04 1.02
N THR A 118 -5.28 -23.78 1.28
CA THR A 118 -6.21 -22.66 1.29
C THR A 118 -6.10 -21.71 0.11
N LEU A 119 -5.03 -21.78 -0.70
CA LEU A 119 -4.96 -21.07 -1.98
C LEU A 119 -5.47 -21.93 -3.15
N PRO A 120 -6.11 -21.32 -4.16
CA PRO A 120 -6.40 -21.97 -5.44
C PRO A 120 -5.12 -22.44 -6.15
N PRO A 121 -5.19 -23.50 -6.99
CA PRO A 121 -4.02 -24.07 -7.67
C PRO A 121 -3.10 -23.05 -8.36
N GLU A 122 -3.69 -22.07 -9.05
CA GLU A 122 -2.97 -21.03 -9.80
C GLU A 122 -2.16 -20.11 -8.88
N CYS A 123 -2.66 -19.83 -7.68
CA CYS A 123 -2.00 -19.00 -6.66
C CYS A 123 -0.92 -19.76 -5.89
N ARG A 124 -1.01 -21.10 -5.79
CA ARG A 124 -0.03 -21.92 -5.02
C ARG A 124 1.39 -21.81 -5.56
N ARG A 125 1.55 -21.41 -6.82
CA ARG A 125 2.86 -21.12 -7.43
C ARG A 125 3.66 -20.05 -6.67
N TYR A 126 2.99 -19.17 -5.94
CA TYR A 126 3.59 -18.10 -5.13
C TYR A 126 3.92 -18.53 -3.68
N ILE A 127 3.67 -19.78 -3.29
CA ILE A 127 4.01 -20.29 -1.95
C ILE A 127 5.50 -20.07 -1.58
N PRO A 128 6.49 -20.27 -2.48
CA PRO A 128 7.88 -19.96 -2.16
C PRO A 128 8.08 -18.51 -1.70
N LEU A 129 7.48 -17.53 -2.40
CA LEU A 129 7.53 -16.11 -2.02
C LEU A 129 6.86 -15.85 -0.67
N LEU A 130 5.69 -16.46 -0.43
CA LEU A 130 4.99 -16.36 0.85
C LEU A 130 5.84 -16.90 2.02
N ASN A 131 6.58 -17.98 1.79
CA ASN A 131 7.46 -18.56 2.81
C ASN A 131 8.69 -17.68 3.13
N LEU A 132 9.09 -16.80 2.20
CA LEU A 132 10.16 -15.81 2.40
C LEU A 132 9.71 -14.55 3.14
N CYS A 133 8.40 -14.35 3.32
CA CYS A 133 7.86 -13.21 4.06
C CYS A 133 8.08 -13.41 5.57
N GLN A 134 9.32 -13.17 6.02
CA GLN A 134 9.77 -13.32 7.39
C GLN A 134 9.16 -12.22 8.27
N GLY A 135 8.26 -12.58 9.16
CA GLY A 135 7.75 -11.69 10.19
C GLY A 135 7.02 -12.47 11.26
N SER A 136 6.84 -11.88 12.44
CA SER A 136 6.07 -12.48 13.52
C SER A 136 4.57 -12.32 13.27
N HIS A 137 4.09 -12.82 12.13
CA HIS A 137 2.67 -12.94 11.85
C HIS A 137 2.11 -14.22 12.49
N LYS A 138 0.85 -14.17 12.90
CA LYS A 138 0.21 -15.29 13.59
C LYS A 138 -0.16 -16.38 12.59
N ILE A 139 0.54 -17.51 12.60
CA ILE A 139 0.14 -18.71 11.83
C ILE A 139 -1.31 -19.07 12.17
N GLY A 140 -2.09 -19.44 11.14
CA GLY A 140 -3.51 -19.74 11.27
C GLY A 140 -4.42 -18.50 11.17
N SER A 141 -3.88 -17.28 11.15
CA SER A 141 -4.68 -16.07 10.86
C SER A 141 -4.90 -15.88 9.35
N ILE A 142 -5.88 -15.04 9.01
CA ILE A 142 -6.13 -14.67 7.61
C ILE A 142 -5.13 -13.62 7.14
N GLY A 143 -4.44 -13.94 6.04
CA GLY A 143 -3.65 -13.02 5.24
C GLY A 143 -4.30 -12.78 3.89
N TYR A 144 -3.82 -11.79 3.15
CA TYR A 144 -4.44 -11.37 1.90
C TYR A 144 -3.40 -11.29 0.78
N LEU A 145 -3.66 -12.02 -0.30
CA LEU A 145 -2.77 -12.15 -1.44
C LEU A 145 -3.23 -11.31 -2.62
N THR A 146 -2.31 -10.56 -3.20
CA THR A 146 -2.50 -9.86 -4.47
C THR A 146 -1.43 -10.36 -5.45
N ILE A 147 -1.87 -10.80 -6.63
CA ILE A 147 -1.02 -11.12 -7.78
C ILE A 147 -1.56 -10.32 -8.96
N HIS A 148 -0.69 -9.59 -9.65
CA HIS A 148 -1.04 -8.91 -10.89
C HIS A 148 0.03 -9.23 -11.95
N GLU A 149 -0.31 -10.13 -12.86
CA GLU A 149 0.49 -10.51 -14.01
C GLU A 149 -0.17 -9.93 -15.28
N GLY A 150 0.57 -9.16 -16.07
CA GLY A 150 0.03 -8.60 -17.30
C GLY A 150 1.01 -7.71 -18.05
N ILE A 151 0.65 -7.34 -19.28
CA ILE A 151 1.37 -6.35 -20.06
C ILE A 151 1.15 -4.97 -19.44
N VAL A 152 2.25 -4.23 -19.27
CA VAL A 152 2.25 -2.83 -18.86
C VAL A 152 2.85 -2.04 -19.99
N GLU A 153 2.11 -1.07 -20.52
CA GLU A 153 2.57 -0.23 -21.62
C GLU A 153 3.64 0.75 -21.15
N ALA A 154 4.57 1.09 -22.05
CA ALA A 154 5.58 2.11 -21.80
C ALA A 154 4.92 3.43 -21.35
N ASN A 155 5.54 4.08 -20.36
CA ASN A 155 5.07 5.32 -19.72
C ASN A 155 3.74 5.18 -18.97
N THR A 156 3.31 3.95 -18.67
CA THR A 156 2.15 3.68 -17.80
C THR A 156 2.55 2.89 -16.57
N SER A 157 1.77 3.01 -15.50
CA SER A 157 1.93 2.23 -14.28
C SER A 157 0.89 1.11 -14.24
N GLN A 158 1.27 -0.07 -13.76
CA GLN A 158 0.34 -1.20 -13.65
C GLN A 158 -0.72 -0.99 -12.56
N ARG A 159 -0.42 -0.16 -11.56
CA ARG A 159 -1.31 0.19 -10.46
C ARG A 159 -1.57 1.71 -10.44
N ARG A 160 -2.43 2.11 -9.51
CA ARG A 160 -2.83 3.50 -9.30
C ARG A 160 -1.58 4.41 -9.22
N PRO A 161 -1.46 5.43 -10.09
CA PRO A 161 -0.40 6.41 -9.99
C PRO A 161 -0.64 7.38 -8.82
N GLY A 162 0.40 8.15 -8.48
CA GLY A 162 0.38 9.10 -7.37
C GLY A 162 0.82 8.48 -6.05
N LEU A 163 1.16 9.35 -5.11
CA LEU A 163 1.71 8.96 -3.81
C LEU A 163 0.58 8.58 -2.86
N HIS A 164 0.68 7.40 -2.26
CA HIS A 164 -0.34 6.88 -1.36
C HIS A 164 0.23 6.05 -0.21
N VAL A 165 -0.61 5.83 0.79
CA VAL A 165 -0.46 4.85 1.86
C VAL A 165 -1.56 3.79 1.74
N GLU A 166 -1.38 2.61 2.32
CA GLU A 166 -2.38 1.52 2.23
C GLU A 166 -3.50 1.65 3.28
N ALA A 167 -3.28 2.39 4.37
CA ALA A 167 -4.27 2.68 5.39
C ALA A 167 -4.95 4.04 5.14
N PRO A 168 -6.15 4.05 4.51
CA PRO A 168 -6.89 5.27 4.20
C PRO A 168 -7.45 5.97 5.44
N ASN A 169 -7.83 7.23 5.28
CA ASN A 169 -8.57 7.95 6.31
C ASN A 169 -10.05 7.53 6.29
N GLY A 170 -10.46 6.78 7.32
CA GLY A 170 -11.80 6.20 7.34
C GLY A 170 -12.91 7.22 7.64
N SER A 171 -12.64 8.31 8.35
CA SER A 171 -13.59 9.42 8.53
C SER A 171 -13.98 10.05 7.19
N LYS A 172 -13.00 10.29 6.31
CA LYS A 172 -13.25 10.77 4.94
C LYS A 172 -13.95 9.73 4.07
N LEU A 173 -13.65 8.45 4.27
CA LEU A 173 -14.36 7.39 3.54
C LEU A 173 -15.84 7.36 3.93
N VAL A 174 -16.19 7.51 5.21
CA VAL A 174 -17.59 7.61 5.71
C VAL A 174 -18.34 8.75 5.06
N SER A 175 -17.70 9.92 4.86
CA SER A 175 -18.36 11.05 4.18
C SER A 175 -18.81 10.73 2.74
N LYS A 176 -18.19 9.73 2.10
CA LYS A 176 -18.58 9.21 0.78
C LYS A 176 -19.61 8.06 0.83
N VAL A 177 -19.91 7.51 2.02
CA VAL A 177 -20.81 6.35 2.20
C VAL A 177 -22.29 6.74 2.32
N GLY A 178 -22.59 8.02 2.55
CA GLY A 178 -23.93 8.44 2.94
C GLY A 178 -24.24 7.98 4.37
N ALA A 179 -25.13 8.67 5.08
CA ALA A 179 -25.43 8.45 6.48
C ALA A 179 -26.20 7.14 6.78
N GLY A 180 -25.88 6.04 6.10
CA GLY A 180 -26.38 4.70 6.39
C GLY A 180 -25.67 4.13 7.61
N GLN A 181 -26.44 3.58 8.54
CA GLN A 181 -26.01 3.04 9.83
C GLN A 181 -24.94 1.94 9.69
N SER A 182 -23.67 2.29 9.52
CA SER A 182 -22.55 1.38 9.70
C SER A 182 -22.08 1.45 11.15
N HIS A 183 -22.25 0.36 11.90
CA HIS A 183 -21.80 0.22 13.30
C HIS A 183 -20.27 0.01 13.44
N SER A 184 -19.48 0.13 12.37
CA SER A 184 -18.03 0.01 12.40
C SER A 184 -17.37 1.33 12.82
N GLU A 185 -16.45 1.27 13.79
CA GLU A 185 -15.56 2.39 14.12
C GLU A 185 -14.59 2.61 12.95
N TRP A 186 -15.00 3.40 11.96
CA TRP A 186 -14.20 3.78 10.80
C TRP A 186 -13.01 4.70 11.14
N GLN A 187 -12.79 5.02 12.41
CA GLN A 187 -11.72 5.93 12.82
C GLN A 187 -10.32 5.36 12.53
N GLU A 188 -10.17 4.04 12.41
CA GLU A 188 -8.88 3.40 12.11
C GLU A 188 -9.00 2.28 11.07
N ILE A 189 -8.79 2.61 9.78
CA ILE A 189 -8.68 1.60 8.73
C ILE A 189 -7.24 1.07 8.71
N ARG A 190 -7.07 -0.23 8.92
CA ARG A 190 -5.77 -0.92 8.99
C ARG A 190 -5.64 -1.89 7.84
N TRP A 191 -4.45 -1.96 7.25
CA TRP A 191 -4.09 -2.86 6.15
C TRP A 191 -2.83 -3.65 6.50
N GLY A 192 -2.90 -4.43 7.56
CA GLY A 192 -1.76 -5.18 8.08
C GLY A 192 -0.99 -4.48 9.21
N ARG A 193 -1.20 -3.15 9.39
CA ARG A 193 -0.73 -2.32 10.52
C ARG A 193 0.79 -2.37 10.78
N GLY A 194 1.59 -2.71 9.77
CA GLY A 194 2.97 -3.13 9.99
C GLY A 194 3.77 -2.21 10.89
N TRP A 195 4.57 -2.78 11.80
CA TRP A 195 5.54 -2.03 12.59
C TRP A 195 6.87 -2.78 12.68
N PHE A 196 7.94 -2.02 12.84
CA PHE A 196 9.28 -2.52 13.11
C PHE A 196 9.62 -2.24 14.57
N HIS A 197 9.88 -3.29 15.35
CA HIS A 197 10.23 -3.15 16.77
C HIS A 197 11.31 -4.17 17.13
N THR A 198 12.38 -3.71 17.80
CA THR A 198 13.49 -4.56 18.27
C THR A 198 13.94 -5.58 17.21
N ASN A 199 14.21 -5.08 16.00
CA ASN A 199 14.64 -5.87 14.83
C ASN A 199 13.68 -6.96 14.36
N ARG A 200 12.39 -6.83 14.69
CA ARG A 200 11.34 -7.73 14.24
C ARG A 200 10.29 -6.98 13.43
N LEU A 201 9.96 -7.57 12.29
CA LEU A 201 8.80 -7.17 11.49
C LEU A 201 7.54 -7.81 12.09
N ILE A 202 6.60 -6.97 12.48
CA ILE A 202 5.31 -7.41 12.98
C ILE A 202 4.24 -6.89 12.03
N GLY A 203 3.46 -7.82 11.47
CA GLY A 203 2.43 -7.47 10.49
C GLY A 203 3.01 -6.91 9.18
N GLY A 204 2.28 -5.94 8.61
CA GLY A 204 2.69 -5.16 7.44
C GLY A 204 2.45 -5.82 6.09
N ILE A 205 3.18 -5.34 5.09
CA ILE A 205 2.91 -5.60 3.69
C ILE A 205 4.21 -5.95 2.99
N TYR A 206 4.28 -7.14 2.42
CA TYR A 206 5.41 -7.60 1.63
C TYR A 206 5.10 -7.40 0.16
N MET A 207 6.06 -6.88 -0.59
CA MET A 207 5.90 -6.55 -2.01
C MET A 207 7.13 -7.00 -2.80
N ALA A 208 6.90 -7.42 -4.03
CA ALA A 208 7.95 -7.71 -5.00
C ALA A 208 7.41 -7.51 -6.42
N SER A 209 8.30 -7.25 -7.38
CA SER A 209 7.95 -7.20 -8.80
C SER A 209 9.08 -7.66 -9.70
N THR A 210 8.75 -8.26 -10.84
CA THR A 210 9.74 -8.66 -11.86
C THR A 210 10.33 -7.48 -12.65
N VAL A 211 9.84 -6.26 -12.43
CA VAL A 211 10.28 -5.05 -13.15
C VAL A 211 10.89 -4.07 -12.16
N ALA A 212 12.18 -3.75 -12.35
CA ALA A 212 12.91 -2.77 -11.54
C ALA A 212 12.30 -1.37 -11.68
N SER A 213 12.43 -0.55 -10.64
CA SER A 213 11.98 0.86 -10.64
C SER A 213 10.52 1.04 -11.08
N SER A 214 9.68 0.02 -10.86
CA SER A 214 8.23 0.08 -11.15
C SER A 214 7.40 0.55 -9.95
N CYS A 215 8.06 0.76 -8.81
CA CYS A 215 7.52 1.30 -7.58
C CYS A 215 8.56 2.21 -6.91
N GLY A 216 8.10 3.20 -6.16
CA GLY A 216 8.91 4.01 -5.25
C GLY A 216 8.38 3.90 -3.83
N VAL A 217 9.25 3.89 -2.83
CA VAL A 217 8.91 3.81 -1.40
C VAL A 217 9.76 4.79 -0.58
N TRP A 218 9.15 5.39 0.43
CA TRP A 218 9.81 6.33 1.34
C TRP A 218 10.04 5.71 2.72
N ASN A 219 11.21 5.89 3.32
CA ASN A 219 11.53 5.38 4.65
C ASN A 219 11.00 6.29 5.77
N THR A 220 9.69 6.48 5.78
CA THR A 220 8.97 7.27 6.78
C THR A 220 7.56 6.74 6.94
N VAL A 221 6.90 7.11 8.03
CA VAL A 221 5.50 6.77 8.31
C VAL A 221 4.66 8.04 8.38
N VAL A 222 3.41 7.98 7.87
CA VAL A 222 2.46 9.10 7.92
C VAL A 222 1.55 8.99 9.14
N ALA A 223 1.54 10.02 9.99
CA ALA A 223 0.71 10.10 11.20
C ALA A 223 -0.77 10.41 10.90
N ASP A 224 -1.06 11.34 9.97
CA ASP A 224 -2.41 11.85 9.63
C ASP A 224 -3.18 12.53 10.77
N GLU A 225 -2.46 13.16 11.70
CA GLU A 225 -3.04 14.01 12.75
C GLU A 225 -3.73 15.28 12.20
N ASN A 226 -3.31 15.72 11.01
CA ASN A 226 -3.83 16.91 10.32
C ASN A 226 -4.66 16.56 9.07
N ASP A 227 -5.22 15.36 9.01
CA ASP A 227 -6.16 14.95 7.95
C ASP A 227 -5.57 15.15 6.54
N ILE A 228 -4.31 14.74 6.34
CA ILE A 228 -3.58 14.84 5.07
C ILE A 228 -3.77 13.62 4.18
N VAL A 229 -4.22 12.49 4.74
CA VAL A 229 -4.50 11.26 4.01
C VAL A 229 -5.89 11.35 3.39
N GLY A 230 -5.98 11.09 2.10
CA GLY A 230 -7.24 11.06 1.37
C GLY A 230 -8.11 9.86 1.74
N ALA A 231 -9.36 9.88 1.26
CA ALA A 231 -10.34 8.83 1.53
C ALA A 231 -9.90 7.43 1.05
N LEU A 232 -8.97 7.35 0.09
CA LEU A 232 -8.44 6.10 -0.45
C LEU A 232 -6.90 6.04 -0.28
N GLY A 233 -6.36 6.72 0.72
CA GLY A 233 -4.94 6.66 1.08
C GLY A 233 -4.05 7.65 0.34
N GLU A 234 -4.62 8.57 -0.44
CA GLU A 234 -3.84 9.57 -1.19
C GLU A 234 -3.05 10.47 -0.25
N VAL A 235 -1.76 10.67 -0.53
CA VAL A 235 -0.91 11.62 0.20
C VAL A 235 -0.09 12.46 -0.78
N ASP A 236 -0.62 12.73 -1.98
CA ASP A 236 0.03 13.56 -3.01
C ASP A 236 0.43 14.96 -2.51
N VAL A 237 -0.21 15.44 -1.44
CA VAL A 237 0.17 16.68 -0.72
C VAL A 237 1.58 16.63 -0.12
N LEU A 238 2.20 15.46 -0.04
CA LEU A 238 3.58 15.28 0.39
C LEU A 238 4.60 15.41 -0.76
N HIS A 239 4.16 15.49 -2.02
CA HIS A 239 5.07 15.83 -3.12
C HIS A 239 5.66 17.23 -2.92
N GLY A 240 6.98 17.35 -3.10
CA GLY A 240 7.74 18.58 -2.83
C GLY A 240 8.01 18.85 -1.34
N VAL A 241 7.53 17.97 -0.45
CA VAL A 241 7.77 18.00 1.00
C VAL A 241 8.72 16.87 1.41
N LEU A 242 8.54 15.70 0.80
CA LEU A 242 9.45 14.57 0.96
C LEU A 242 10.80 14.88 0.30
N ASP A 243 11.87 14.59 1.03
CA ASP A 243 13.26 14.83 0.68
C ASP A 243 13.98 13.47 0.54
N PRO A 244 14.46 13.08 -0.66
CA PRO A 244 15.05 11.76 -0.87
C PRO A 244 16.21 11.42 0.07
N ASP A 245 17.03 12.42 0.41
CA ASP A 245 18.24 12.22 1.20
C ASP A 245 17.90 12.09 2.69
N ARG A 246 16.92 12.86 3.17
CA ARG A 246 16.49 12.86 4.59
C ARG A 246 15.41 11.83 4.91
N ASP A 247 14.43 11.68 4.02
CA ASP A 247 13.25 10.84 4.23
C ASP A 247 13.42 9.44 3.59
N GLY A 248 14.54 9.21 2.87
CA GLY A 248 14.97 7.90 2.38
C GLY A 248 14.10 7.36 1.26
N TYR A 249 14.31 7.85 0.04
CA TYR A 249 13.63 7.32 -1.15
C TYR A 249 14.32 6.06 -1.67
N TYR A 250 13.54 5.05 -2.02
CA TYR A 250 14.04 3.81 -2.58
C TYR A 250 13.16 3.32 -3.74
N GLU A 251 13.81 2.89 -4.82
CA GLU A 251 13.20 2.20 -5.95
C GLU A 251 13.64 0.73 -5.95
N PRO A 252 12.75 -0.21 -5.60
CA PRO A 252 13.09 -1.63 -5.59
C PRO A 252 13.57 -2.14 -6.95
N GLN A 253 14.57 -3.01 -6.91
CA GLN A 253 15.08 -3.68 -8.11
C GLN A 253 14.16 -4.81 -8.55
N ALA A 254 14.35 -5.28 -9.78
CA ALA A 254 13.63 -6.44 -10.27
C ALA A 254 13.87 -7.63 -9.34
N ASN A 255 12.79 -8.35 -9.03
CA ASN A 255 12.78 -9.52 -8.17
C ASN A 255 13.18 -9.26 -6.72
N GLU A 256 13.20 -8.01 -6.26
CA GLU A 256 13.50 -7.71 -4.86
C GLU A 256 12.25 -7.81 -3.97
N LEU A 257 12.35 -8.58 -2.88
CA LEU A 257 11.33 -8.63 -1.83
C LEU A 257 11.63 -7.60 -0.75
N TYR A 258 10.64 -6.76 -0.46
CA TYR A 258 10.72 -5.75 0.59
C TYR A 258 9.42 -5.71 1.40
N TRP A 259 9.50 -5.11 2.58
CA TRP A 259 8.38 -4.93 3.51
C TRP A 259 8.12 -3.44 3.74
N ILE A 260 6.85 -3.07 3.90
CA ILE A 260 6.41 -1.73 4.30
C ILE A 260 5.33 -1.79 5.39
N THR A 261 5.16 -0.68 6.11
CA THR A 261 3.96 -0.45 6.93
C THR A 261 2.77 -0.06 6.04
N ASP A 262 1.55 -0.15 6.57
CA ASP A 262 0.37 0.35 5.84
C ASP A 262 0.28 1.89 5.79
N ARG A 263 1.17 2.57 6.50
CA ARG A 263 1.26 4.03 6.58
C ARG A 263 2.51 4.59 5.90
N THR A 264 3.22 3.75 5.17
CA THR A 264 4.43 4.12 4.42
C THR A 264 4.04 4.74 3.08
N PRO A 265 4.49 5.97 2.76
CA PRO A 265 4.27 6.55 1.44
C PRO A 265 4.97 5.72 0.36
N HIS A 266 4.23 5.35 -0.67
CA HIS A 266 4.74 4.63 -1.82
C HIS A 266 3.91 4.97 -3.07
N GLU A 267 4.44 4.64 -4.23
CA GLU A 267 3.85 4.96 -5.52
C GLU A 267 4.10 3.86 -6.55
N SER A 268 3.16 3.71 -7.50
CA SER A 268 3.37 2.91 -8.69
C SER A 268 3.96 3.81 -9.77
N LEU A 269 5.17 3.49 -10.23
CA LEU A 269 5.88 4.29 -11.21
C LEU A 269 5.58 3.81 -12.64
N PRO A 270 5.61 4.72 -13.63
CA PRO A 270 5.58 4.35 -15.03
C PRO A 270 6.76 3.47 -15.43
N VAL A 271 6.53 2.42 -16.23
CA VAL A 271 7.62 1.59 -16.77
C VAL A 271 8.20 2.19 -18.05
N ALA A 272 9.52 2.08 -18.25
CA ALA A 272 10.18 2.68 -19.42
C ALA A 272 9.81 2.01 -20.76
N THR A 273 9.57 0.71 -20.75
CA THR A 273 9.27 -0.10 -21.94
C THR A 273 8.06 -0.97 -21.72
N THR A 274 7.29 -1.23 -22.79
CA THR A 274 6.18 -2.18 -22.76
C THR A 274 6.71 -3.57 -22.46
N GLN A 275 6.20 -4.19 -21.40
CA GLN A 275 6.69 -5.49 -20.94
C GLN A 275 5.65 -6.25 -20.10
N PHE A 276 5.84 -7.56 -19.97
CA PHE A 276 5.05 -8.37 -19.05
C PHE A 276 5.60 -8.24 -17.64
N ARG A 277 4.78 -7.76 -16.70
CA ARG A 277 5.14 -7.56 -15.30
C ARG A 277 4.35 -8.53 -14.43
N GLN A 278 5.05 -9.24 -13.55
CA GLN A 278 4.45 -9.90 -12.39
C GLN A 278 4.66 -9.00 -11.16
N TYR A 279 3.59 -8.78 -10.42
CA TYR A 279 3.59 -8.03 -9.18
C TYR A 279 2.95 -8.88 -8.08
N PHE A 280 3.65 -8.98 -6.96
CA PHE A 280 3.25 -9.73 -5.78
C PHE A 280 3.08 -8.77 -4.61
N ARG A 281 1.97 -8.90 -3.89
CA ARG A 281 1.77 -8.23 -2.60
C ARG A 281 1.09 -9.19 -1.62
N PHE A 282 1.68 -9.34 -0.45
CA PHE A 282 1.13 -10.08 0.67
C PHE A 282 0.89 -9.13 1.84
N VAL A 283 -0.37 -8.93 2.20
CA VAL A 283 -0.77 -8.19 3.40
C VAL A 283 -1.02 -9.21 4.51
N THR A 284 -0.35 -9.03 5.65
CA THR A 284 -0.53 -9.92 6.80
C THR A 284 -1.91 -9.79 7.44
N SER A 285 -2.12 -10.46 8.58
CA SER A 285 -3.28 -10.22 9.46
C SER A 285 -3.40 -8.75 9.90
N ASN A 286 -4.57 -8.36 10.42
CA ASN A 286 -4.96 -6.98 10.81
C ASN A 286 -5.40 -6.08 9.65
N VAL A 287 -6.11 -6.65 8.67
CA VAL A 287 -6.94 -5.86 7.76
C VAL A 287 -8.29 -5.61 8.44
N SER A 288 -8.70 -4.35 8.58
CA SER A 288 -9.98 -4.02 9.21
C SER A 288 -11.15 -3.96 8.22
N HIS A 289 -10.91 -3.60 6.96
CA HIS A 289 -11.94 -3.52 5.93
C HIS A 289 -11.53 -4.23 4.65
N TRP A 290 -12.43 -5.03 4.08
CA TRP A 290 -12.23 -5.77 2.83
C TRP A 290 -13.31 -5.39 1.82
N PHE A 291 -12.92 -4.75 0.72
CA PHE A 291 -13.85 -4.19 -0.25
C PHE A 291 -14.24 -5.24 -1.29
N ALA A 292 -15.46 -5.79 -1.22
CA ALA A 292 -15.89 -6.94 -2.00
C ALA A 292 -15.86 -6.71 -3.51
N GLU A 293 -16.28 -5.52 -3.98
CA GLU A 293 -16.24 -5.19 -5.42
C GLU A 293 -14.82 -4.96 -5.96
N HIS A 294 -13.86 -4.76 -5.08
CA HIS A 294 -12.47 -4.44 -5.45
C HIS A 294 -11.49 -5.54 -5.06
N SER A 295 -11.97 -6.64 -4.50
CA SER A 295 -11.17 -7.75 -3.98
C SER A 295 -11.65 -9.07 -4.58
N THR A 296 -10.78 -10.07 -4.60
CA THR A 296 -11.08 -11.38 -5.20
C THR A 296 -11.46 -12.36 -4.10
N PRO A 297 -12.70 -12.87 -4.05
CA PRO A 297 -13.07 -13.90 -3.09
C PRO A 297 -12.27 -15.18 -3.33
N ASN A 298 -12.00 -15.93 -2.26
CA ASN A 298 -11.33 -17.21 -2.39
C ASN A 298 -12.35 -18.29 -2.80
N PRO A 299 -12.19 -18.97 -3.96
CA PRO A 299 -13.14 -19.97 -4.43
C PRO A 299 -13.21 -21.23 -3.55
N LEU A 300 -12.25 -21.41 -2.63
CA LEU A 300 -12.26 -22.49 -1.64
C LEU A 300 -13.05 -22.14 -0.38
N GLY A 301 -13.74 -20.98 -0.36
CA GLY A 301 -14.64 -20.58 0.71
C GLY A 301 -13.97 -19.86 1.89
N ILE A 302 -12.67 -19.60 1.84
CA ILE A 302 -11.98 -18.83 2.88
C ILE A 302 -12.50 -17.39 2.87
N GLN A 303 -13.01 -16.95 4.02
CA GLN A 303 -13.58 -15.61 4.19
C GLN A 303 -12.58 -14.63 4.82
N PRO A 304 -12.68 -13.34 4.51
CA PRO A 304 -11.93 -12.31 5.24
C PRO A 304 -12.39 -12.25 6.71
N THR A 305 -11.47 -11.94 7.62
CA THR A 305 -11.82 -11.59 9.01
C THR A 305 -12.17 -10.10 9.18
N ALA A 306 -11.89 -9.31 8.15
CA ALA A 306 -12.19 -7.88 8.09
C ALA A 306 -13.69 -7.62 7.91
N THR A 307 -14.16 -6.43 8.26
CA THR A 307 -15.49 -5.95 7.86
C THR A 307 -15.56 -5.93 6.33
N ILE A 308 -16.54 -6.65 5.77
CA ILE A 308 -16.75 -6.71 4.33
C ILE A 308 -17.51 -5.44 3.91
N VAL A 309 -16.96 -4.71 2.96
CA VAL A 309 -17.56 -3.50 2.40
C VAL A 309 -18.01 -3.79 0.97
N TYR A 310 -19.31 -3.81 0.75
CA TYR A 310 -19.93 -3.87 -0.57
C TYR A 310 -20.09 -2.48 -1.15
N GLY A 311 -20.10 -2.36 -2.48
CA GLY A 311 -20.18 -1.08 -3.16
C GLY A 311 -18.88 -0.62 -3.78
N ASN A 312 -19.01 0.28 -4.77
CA ASN A 312 -17.87 0.81 -5.48
C ASN A 312 -17.23 1.95 -4.67
N LYS A 313 -16.02 1.72 -4.16
CA LYS A 313 -15.24 2.69 -3.37
C LYS A 313 -14.91 3.99 -4.12
N PHE A 314 -15.04 4.01 -5.44
CA PHE A 314 -14.80 5.18 -6.28
C PHE A 314 -16.08 5.96 -6.60
N THR A 315 -17.27 5.34 -6.53
CA THR A 315 -18.54 5.97 -6.98
C THR A 315 -19.61 6.11 -5.91
N GLY A 316 -19.38 5.64 -4.67
CA GLY A 316 -20.02 6.23 -3.49
C GLY A 316 -21.37 5.68 -3.04
N SER A 317 -21.59 4.37 -3.08
CA SER A 317 -22.64 3.73 -2.26
C SER A 317 -22.07 2.48 -1.63
N LEU A 318 -21.73 2.53 -0.34
CA LEU A 318 -21.12 1.42 0.37
C LEU A 318 -22.09 0.81 1.40
N ARG A 319 -22.04 -0.51 1.60
CA ARG A 319 -22.75 -1.25 2.66
C ARG A 319 -21.77 -2.17 3.36
N THR A 320 -21.95 -2.43 4.66
CA THR A 320 -21.03 -3.26 5.44
C THR A 320 -21.67 -4.53 5.96
N GLU A 321 -20.90 -5.61 5.98
CA GLU A 321 -21.22 -6.87 6.67
C GLU A 321 -20.06 -7.21 7.61
N VAL A 322 -20.39 -7.48 8.88
CA VAL A 322 -19.40 -7.91 9.87
C VAL A 322 -19.42 -9.45 9.87
N PRO A 323 -18.27 -10.12 9.65
CA PRO A 323 -18.21 -11.57 9.75
C PRO A 323 -18.70 -12.03 11.12
N LEU A 324 -19.58 -13.05 11.14
CA LEU A 324 -20.07 -13.64 12.39
C LEU A 324 -18.87 -14.16 13.21
N PRO A 325 -18.82 -13.95 14.54
CA PRO A 325 -17.77 -14.52 15.36
C PRO A 325 -17.77 -16.04 15.23
N ASP A 326 -16.58 -16.63 15.03
CA ASP A 326 -16.35 -18.07 14.95
C ASP A 326 -17.13 -18.83 16.02
N GLN A 327 -18.18 -19.55 15.62
CA GLN A 327 -18.94 -20.41 16.53
C GLN A 327 -18.16 -21.67 16.95
N HIS A 328 -16.94 -21.86 16.45
CA HIS A 328 -16.10 -23.04 16.75
C HIS A 328 -15.38 -23.02 18.11
N LYS A 329 -15.70 -22.09 19.02
CA LYS A 329 -15.22 -22.12 20.42
C LYS A 329 -16.24 -22.66 21.46
N LYS A 330 -17.28 -23.37 21.02
CA LYS A 330 -18.23 -24.04 21.94
C LYS A 330 -18.32 -25.56 21.69
N SER A 331 -17.23 -26.29 21.87
CA SER A 331 -17.29 -27.72 22.20
C SER A 331 -15.91 -28.25 22.63
N CYS A 332 -15.51 -27.97 23.86
CA CYS A 332 -14.59 -28.83 24.63
C CYS A 332 -14.65 -28.42 26.11
N SER A 333 -15.83 -28.58 26.69
CA SER A 333 -16.02 -28.79 28.11
C SER A 333 -17.05 -29.90 28.21
N VAL A 334 -16.60 -31.12 28.54
CA VAL A 334 -17.28 -32.26 29.20
C VAL A 334 -16.59 -33.55 28.74
N MET A 335 -15.53 -33.95 29.43
CA MET A 335 -15.47 -35.14 30.30
C MET A 335 -14.16 -35.11 31.09
#